data_AF-A0A954HK31-F1
#
_entry.id   AF-A0A954HK31-F1
#
_cell.length_a   1.000
_cell.length_b   1.000
_cell.length_c   1.000
_cell.angle_alpha   90.00
_cell.angle_beta   90.00
_cell.angle_gamma   90.00
#
_symmetry.space_group_name_H-M   'P 1'
#
loop_
_entity.id
_entity.type
_entity.pdbx_description
1 polymer ?
#
loop_
_entity_poly.entity_id
_entity_poly.type
_entity_poly.pdbx_seq_one_letter_code
_entity_poly.pdbx_strand_id
1 'polypeptide(L)' 'SDLVDYGLTHSCYDPDETGRPCGACDSCQLRRQGFEAAGLVDPLLAD' A
#
# COMPACT_ATOMS: atom_id res chain seq x y z
N SER A 1 18.86 -7.36 14.10
CA SER A 1 17.46 -7.10 14.45
C SER A 1 16.96 -6.11 13.45
N ASP A 2 16.82 -6.57 12.22
CA ASP A 2 16.55 -5.72 11.08
C ASP A 2 15.07 -5.91 10.81
N LEU A 3 14.26 -5.17 11.60
CA LEU A 3 12.87 -4.97 11.29
C LEU A 3 12.84 -4.41 9.87
N VAL A 4 12.38 -5.23 8.93
CA VAL A 4 12.11 -4.81 7.56
C VAL A 4 11.14 -3.65 7.67
N ASP A 5 11.62 -2.45 7.38
CA ASP A 5 10.81 -1.25 7.35
C ASP A 5 9.90 -1.33 6.13
N TYR A 6 8.72 -1.92 6.32
CA TYR A 6 7.70 -2.06 5.28
C TYR A 6 7.19 -0.70 4.75
N GLY A 7 7.59 0.43 5.36
CA GLY A 7 7.38 1.78 4.85
C GLY A 7 8.29 2.16 3.66
N LEU A 8 9.39 1.43 3.44
CA LEU A 8 10.31 1.63 2.30
C LEU A 8 10.08 0.67 1.13
N THR A 9 9.29 -0.39 1.32
CA THR A 9 8.91 -1.28 0.23
C THR A 9 7.70 -0.68 -0.49
N HIS A 10 7.97 0.09 -1.54
CA HIS A 10 6.94 0.66 -2.39
C HIS A 10 6.14 -0.49 -3.04
N SER A 11 5.01 -0.86 -2.43
CA SER A 11 4.19 -1.97 -2.95
C SER A 11 3.60 -1.61 -4.31
N CYS A 12 3.33 -0.33 -4.56
CA CYS A 12 2.82 0.16 -5.83
C CYS A 12 3.91 0.24 -6.91
N TYR A 13 3.59 -0.22 -8.12
CA TYR A 13 4.51 -0.19 -9.28
C TYR A 13 4.60 1.18 -9.96
N ASP A 14 3.62 2.05 -9.74
CA ASP A 14 3.51 3.35 -10.42
C ASP A 14 2.94 4.41 -9.47
N PRO A 15 3.62 4.74 -8.36
CA PRO A 15 3.10 5.69 -7.41
C PRO A 15 3.11 7.13 -7.92
N ASP A 16 2.27 7.98 -7.32
CA ASP A 16 2.26 9.40 -7.68
C ASP A 16 3.54 10.13 -7.21
N GLU A 17 3.67 11.40 -7.60
CA GLU A 17 4.84 12.23 -7.25
C GLU A 17 5.06 12.40 -5.73
N THR A 18 4.04 12.09 -4.92
CA THR A 18 4.08 12.15 -3.45
C THR A 18 4.34 10.78 -2.81
N GLY A 19 4.51 9.72 -3.62
CA GLY A 19 4.68 8.34 -3.15
C GLY A 19 3.37 7.63 -2.81
N ARG A 20 2.21 8.19 -3.17
CA ARG A 20 0.93 7.50 -2.90
C ARG A 20 0.71 6.36 -3.89
N PRO A 21 0.13 5.24 -3.43
CA PRO A 21 -0.18 4.12 -4.31
C PRO A 21 -1.21 4.52 -5.38
N CYS A 22 -0.97 4.14 -6.65
CA CYS A 22 -1.87 4.49 -7.76
C CYS A 22 -3.27 3.88 -7.69
N GLY A 23 -3.49 2.87 -6.85
CA GLY A 23 -4.77 2.18 -6.74
C GLY A 23 -5.12 1.26 -7.92
N ALA A 24 -4.38 1.29 -9.02
CA ALA A 24 -4.72 0.58 -10.26
C ALA A 24 -3.89 -0.69 -10.52
N CYS A 25 -2.63 -0.74 -10.09
CA CYS A 25 -1.76 -1.91 -10.33
C CYS A 25 -2.14 -3.11 -9.45
N ASP A 26 -1.75 -4.31 -9.88
CA ASP A 26 -2.05 -5.58 -9.19
C ASP A 26 -1.67 -5.55 -7.71
N SER A 27 -0.51 -4.96 -7.38
CA SER A 27 -0.08 -4.85 -5.99
C SER A 27 -0.98 -3.92 -5.16
N CYS A 28 -1.49 -2.82 -5.74
CA CYS A 28 -2.49 -2.00 -5.07
C CYS A 28 -3.80 -2.75 -4.84
N GLN A 29 -4.20 -3.61 -5.79
CA GLN A 29 -5.40 -4.43 -5.64
C GLN A 29 -5.23 -5.49 -4.54
N LEU A 30 -4.09 -6.18 -4.52
CA LEU A 30 -3.76 -7.16 -3.46
C LEU A 30 -3.69 -6.48 -2.09
N ARG A 31 -3.09 -5.29 -2.02
CA ARG A 31 -3.04 -4.47 -0.81
C ARG A 31 -4.44 -4.13 -0.30
N ARG A 32 -5.31 -3.63 -1.18
CA ARG A 32 -6.71 -3.33 -0.85
C ARG A 32 -7.44 -4.57 -0.32
N GLN A 33 -7.30 -5.71 -1.00
CA GLN A 33 -7.90 -6.97 -0.55
C GLN A 33 -7.40 -7.40 0.84
N GLY A 34 -6.10 -7.20 1.12
CA GLY A 34 -5.53 -7.49 2.43
C GLY A 34 -6.13 -6.64 3.55
N PHE A 35 -6.31 -5.34 3.31
CA PHE A 35 -6.98 -4.43 4.26
C PHE A 35 -8.47 -4.80 4.46
N GLU A 36 -9.19 -5.06 3.37
CA GLU A 36 -10.59 -5.50 3.40
C GLU A 36 -10.75 -6.82 4.19
N ALA A 37 -9.88 -7.80 3.95
CA ALA A 37 -9.90 -9.08 4.65
C ALA A 37 -9.58 -8.94 6.15
N ALA A 38 -8.74 -7.97 6.51
CA ALA A 38 -8.43 -7.65 7.91
C ALA A 38 -9.51 -6.79 8.59
N GLY A 39 -10.49 -6.26 7.84
CA GLY A 39 -11.47 -5.30 8.35
C GLY A 39 -10.83 -3.97 8.76
N LEU A 40 -9.70 -3.61 8.16
CA LEU A 40 -8.93 -2.41 8.46
C LEU A 40 -9.04 -1.40 7.33
N VAL A 41 -8.91 -0.11 7.66
CA VAL A 41 -8.79 0.97 6.68
C VAL A 41 -7.33 1.09 6.25
N ASP A 42 -7.11 1.27 4.96
CA ASP A 42 -5.79 1.50 4.39
C ASP A 42 -5.26 2.90 4.79
N PRO A 43 -4.17 2.99 5.57
CA PRO A 43 -3.66 4.27 6.07
C PRO A 43 -2.96 5.11 4.99
N LEU A 44 -2.63 4.55 3.82
CA LEU A 44 -2.09 5.32 2.69
C LEU A 44 -3.20 5.83 1.75
N LEU A 45 -4.46 5.49 2.03
CA LEU A 45 -5.65 6.01 1.34
C LEU A 45 -6.53 6.87 2.25
N ALA A 46 -6.22 6.95 3.55
CA ALA A 46 -6.86 7.87 4.47
C ALA A 46 -6.19 9.26 4.35
N ASP A 47 -7.01 10.30 4.13
CA ASP A 47 -6.57 11.70 4.19
C ASP A 47 -6.07 12.11 5.58
#